data_AF-A0ABD6ACL6-F1
#
_entry.id   AF-A0ABD6ACL6-F1
#
_cell.length_a   1.000
_cell.length_b   1.000
_cell.length_c   1.000
_cell.angle_alpha   90.00
_cell.angle_beta   90.00
_cell.angle_gamma   90.00
#
_symmetry.space_group_name_H-M   'P 1'
#
loop_
_entity.id
_entity.type
_entity.pdbx_description
1 polymer ?
#
loop_
_entity_poly.entity_id
_entity_poly.type
_entity_poly.pdbx_seq_one_letter_code
_entity_poly.pdbx_strand_id
1 'polypeptide(L)'
;MNDDRPLLERLHARLEATADLPLDRTANRWLGEAEAVAADVARGDAPEAAVERRLDQVRTLLSHVEGTGHPEGDAHVEAARALLDELDERDGPDGSGGSDDPGSSGRKGGEG
;
A
#
# COMPACT_ATOMS: atom_id res chain seq x y z
N MET A 1 -3.30 16.67 -5.25
CA MET A 1 -2.90 16.58 -3.84
C MET A 1 -3.89 15.63 -3.20
N ASN A 2 -3.62 14.33 -3.32
CA ASN A 2 -4.54 13.33 -2.83
C ASN A 2 -4.50 13.37 -1.30
N ASP A 3 -5.67 13.39 -0.66
CA ASP A 3 -5.75 13.29 0.79
C ASP A 3 -5.59 11.80 1.14
N ASP A 4 -4.35 11.38 1.39
CA ASP A 4 -4.00 10.00 1.69
C ASP A 4 -4.08 9.68 3.17
N ARG A 5 -4.32 10.70 4.01
CA ARG A 5 -4.51 10.56 5.46
C ARG A 5 -5.47 9.43 5.85
N PRO A 6 -6.67 9.28 5.26
CA PRO A 6 -7.57 8.18 5.63
C PRO A 6 -7.00 6.79 5.28
N LEU A 7 -6.19 6.67 4.24
CA LEU A 7 -5.53 5.41 3.88
C LEU A 7 -4.37 5.11 4.83
N LEU A 8 -3.58 6.12 5.19
CA LEU A 8 -2.50 6.01 6.17
C LEU A 8 -3.03 5.62 7.56
N GLU A 9 -4.15 6.21 7.99
CA GLU A 9 -4.83 5.85 9.24
C GLU A 9 -5.36 4.41 9.20
N ARG A 10 -5.94 3.98 8.08
CA ARG A 10 -6.39 2.59 7.90
C ARG A 10 -5.21 1.63 7.91
N LEU A 11 -4.08 1.97 7.29
CA LEU A 11 -2.87 1.17 7.30
C LEU A 11 -2.36 0.97 8.73
N HIS A 12 -2.22 2.07 9.48
CA HIS A 12 -1.84 2.02 10.89
C HIS A 12 -2.80 1.15 11.70
N ALA A 13 -4.12 1.35 11.57
CA ALA A 13 -5.12 0.58 12.31
C ALA A 13 -5.08 -0.93 11.99
N ARG A 14 -4.73 -1.32 10.75
CA ARG A 14 -4.56 -2.73 10.40
C ARG A 14 -3.36 -3.35 11.10
N LEU A 15 -2.26 -2.63 11.19
CA LEU A 15 -1.05 -3.08 11.86
C LEU A 15 -1.23 -3.10 13.38
N GLU A 16 -1.83 -2.06 13.97
CA GLU A 16 -2.14 -1.98 15.40
C GLU A 16 -3.03 -3.15 15.86
N ALA A 17 -4.05 -3.52 15.06
CA ALA A 17 -4.93 -4.65 15.37
C ALA A 17 -4.18 -6.00 15.47
N THR A 18 -2.97 -6.11 14.90
CA THR A 18 -2.16 -7.34 15.03
C THR A 18 -1.52 -7.49 16.41
N ALA A 19 -1.33 -6.40 17.16
CA ALA A 19 -0.71 -6.43 18.49
C ALA A 19 -1.57 -7.11 19.56
N ASP A 20 -2.90 -7.13 19.37
CA ASP A 20 -3.84 -7.83 20.27
C ASP A 20 -3.90 -9.35 20.01
N LEU A 21 -3.23 -9.85 18.97
CA LEU A 21 -3.30 -11.25 18.56
C LEU A 21 -2.12 -12.09 19.07
N PRO A 22 -2.31 -13.39 19.35
CA PRO A 22 -1.25 -14.29 19.78
C PRO A 22 -0.41 -14.77 18.58
N LEU A 23 0.37 -13.87 17.99
CA LEU A 23 1.16 -14.12 16.77
C LEU A 23 2.52 -14.78 17.05
N ASP A 24 3.14 -15.32 16.01
CA ASP A 24 4.54 -15.75 16.06
C ASP A 24 5.46 -14.60 16.48
N ARG A 25 6.48 -14.91 17.29
CA ARG A 25 7.41 -13.90 17.81
C ARG A 25 8.17 -13.16 16.70
N THR A 26 8.55 -13.87 15.63
CA THR A 26 9.28 -13.30 14.50
C THR A 26 8.38 -12.36 13.72
N ALA A 27 7.15 -12.77 13.43
CA ALA A 27 6.15 -11.92 12.78
C ALA A 27 5.86 -10.67 13.62
N ASN A 28 5.61 -10.84 14.92
CA ASN A 28 5.29 -9.75 15.83
C ASN A 28 6.40 -8.68 15.89
N ARG A 29 7.69 -9.10 15.81
CA ARG A 29 8.81 -8.17 15.72
C ARG A 29 8.71 -7.28 14.47
N TRP A 30 8.47 -7.85 13.31
CA TRP A 30 8.36 -7.08 12.06
C TRP A 30 7.09 -6.22 12.03
N LEU A 31 5.98 -6.73 12.56
CA LEU A 31 4.71 -6.02 12.61
C LEU A 31 4.75 -4.80 13.53
N GLY A 32 5.37 -4.91 14.70
CA GLY A 32 5.53 -3.76 15.60
C GLY A 32 6.44 -2.67 15.02
N GLU A 33 7.50 -3.05 14.30
CA GLU A 33 8.34 -2.09 13.58
C GLU A 33 7.55 -1.40 12.44
N ALA A 34 6.74 -2.17 11.70
CA ALA A 34 5.90 -1.65 10.63
C ALA A 34 4.81 -0.70 11.15
N GLU A 35 4.16 -1.06 12.25
CA GLU A 35 3.16 -0.25 12.93
C GLU A 35 3.72 1.11 13.34
N ALA A 36 4.90 1.13 13.98
CA ALA A 36 5.54 2.37 14.41
C ALA A 36 5.83 3.31 13.23
N VAL A 37 6.31 2.77 12.11
CA VAL A 37 6.57 3.55 10.89
C VAL A 37 5.26 4.05 10.27
N ALA A 38 4.21 3.24 10.26
CA ALA A 38 2.89 3.64 9.77
C ALA A 38 2.23 4.71 10.66
N ALA A 39 2.45 4.65 11.98
CA ALA A 39 1.97 5.65 12.92
C ALA A 39 2.57 7.04 12.64
N ASP A 40 3.88 7.11 12.35
CA ASP A 40 4.58 8.36 12.02
C ASP A 40 3.92 9.09 10.84
N VAL A 41 3.59 8.35 9.77
CA VAL A 41 2.95 8.94 8.58
C VAL A 41 1.46 9.22 8.81
N ALA A 42 0.74 8.35 9.51
CA ALA A 42 -0.68 8.52 9.78
C ALA A 42 -0.98 9.77 10.62
N ARG A 43 -0.15 10.03 11.64
CA ARG A 43 -0.28 11.23 12.50
C ARG A 43 0.15 12.53 11.82
N GLY A 44 0.83 12.43 10.67
CA GLY A 44 1.39 13.58 9.97
C GLY A 44 2.67 14.12 10.62
N ASP A 45 3.34 13.29 11.42
CA ASP A 45 4.62 13.63 12.04
C ASP A 45 5.78 13.56 11.02
N ALA A 46 5.59 12.80 9.94
CA ALA A 46 6.51 12.74 8.81
C ALA A 46 6.23 13.86 7.78
N PRO A 47 7.28 14.54 7.25
CA PRO A 47 7.11 15.46 6.12
C PRO A 47 6.69 14.70 4.86
N GLU A 48 5.96 15.35 3.96
CA GLU A 48 5.44 14.77 2.70
C GLU A 48 6.53 14.04 1.91
N ALA A 49 7.71 14.66 1.74
CA ALA A 49 8.87 14.06 1.06
C ALA A 49 9.46 12.80 1.75
N ALA A 50 9.06 12.50 2.98
CA ALA A 50 9.44 11.28 3.69
C ALA A 50 8.32 10.23 3.71
N VAL A 51 7.07 10.57 3.35
CA VAL A 51 5.93 9.64 3.39
C VAL A 51 6.20 8.44 2.49
N GLU A 52 6.56 8.67 1.22
CA GLU A 52 6.89 7.61 0.27
C GLU A 52 7.97 6.66 0.81
N ARG A 53 9.07 7.22 1.34
CA ARG A 53 10.16 6.44 1.95
C ARG A 53 9.72 5.61 3.15
N ARG A 54 8.77 6.13 3.94
CA ARG A 54 8.21 5.43 5.10
C ARG A 54 7.28 4.31 4.64
N LEU A 55 6.49 4.50 3.59
CA LEU A 55 5.66 3.45 3.01
C LEU A 55 6.50 2.31 2.40
N ASP A 56 7.59 2.63 1.70
CA ASP A 56 8.54 1.62 1.21
C ASP A 56 9.18 0.82 2.36
N GLN A 57 9.50 1.49 3.47
CA GLN A 57 9.99 0.82 4.67
C GLN A 57 8.93 -0.13 5.26
N VAL A 58 7.67 0.28 5.37
CA VAL A 58 6.58 -0.61 5.82
C VAL A 58 6.45 -1.81 4.88
N ARG A 59 6.46 -1.60 3.56
CA ARG A 59 6.41 -2.68 2.56
C ARG A 59 7.55 -3.67 2.76
N THR A 60 8.77 -3.17 2.95
CA THR A 60 9.95 -4.00 3.22
C THR A 60 9.78 -4.82 4.50
N LEU A 61 9.31 -4.23 5.59
CA LEU A 61 9.08 -4.94 6.85
C LEU A 61 8.02 -6.04 6.70
N LEU A 62 6.92 -5.75 6.01
CA LEU A 62 5.87 -6.73 5.73
C LEU A 62 6.33 -7.85 4.80
N SER A 63 7.32 -7.62 3.94
CA SER A 63 7.89 -8.68 3.09
C SER A 63 8.57 -9.81 3.87
N HIS A 64 9.06 -9.52 5.09
CA HIS A 64 9.64 -10.52 5.98
C HIS A 64 8.59 -11.32 6.76
N VAL A 65 7.32 -10.95 6.67
CA VAL A 65 6.20 -11.67 7.28
C VAL A 65 5.68 -12.70 6.28
N GLU A 66 6.18 -13.93 6.38
CA GLU A 66 5.71 -15.07 5.58
C GLU A 66 4.35 -15.59 6.08
N GLY A 67 4.03 -15.32 7.34
CA GLY A 67 2.78 -15.65 8.00
C GLY A 67 2.85 -15.30 9.49
N THR A 68 1.70 -15.05 10.10
CA THR A 68 1.60 -14.63 11.50
C THR A 68 1.28 -15.78 12.45
N GLY A 69 0.90 -16.94 11.90
CA GLY A 69 0.41 -18.09 12.68
C GLY A 69 -1.03 -17.92 13.17
N HIS A 70 -1.70 -16.84 12.78
CA HIS A 70 -3.09 -16.55 13.15
C HIS A 70 -3.87 -16.06 11.91
N PRO A 71 -5.01 -16.66 11.57
CA PRO A 71 -5.73 -16.32 10.34
C PRO A 71 -6.19 -14.87 10.30
N GLU A 72 -6.57 -14.30 11.45
CA GLU A 72 -6.92 -12.88 11.54
C GLU A 72 -5.70 -11.97 11.37
N GLY A 73 -4.54 -12.38 11.91
CA GLY A 73 -3.30 -11.63 11.75
C GLY A 73 -2.87 -11.60 10.28
N ASP A 74 -2.96 -12.74 9.60
CA ASP A 74 -2.70 -12.83 8.16
C ASP A 74 -3.66 -11.94 7.36
N ALA A 75 -4.95 -11.93 7.70
CA ALA A 75 -5.92 -11.05 7.06
C ALA A 75 -5.61 -9.55 7.26
N HIS A 76 -5.14 -9.17 8.45
CA HIS A 76 -4.69 -7.80 8.72
C HIS A 76 -3.45 -7.43 7.90
N VAL A 77 -2.47 -8.33 7.79
CA VAL A 77 -1.26 -8.13 6.98
C VAL A 77 -1.60 -8.00 5.49
N GLU A 78 -2.45 -8.88 4.96
CA GLU A 78 -2.90 -8.80 3.56
C GLU A 78 -3.66 -7.49 3.29
N ALA A 79 -4.54 -7.07 4.21
CA ALA A 79 -5.22 -5.79 4.09
C ALA A 79 -4.26 -4.60 4.14
N ALA A 80 -3.20 -4.67 4.96
CA ALA A 80 -2.16 -3.64 5.01
C ALA A 80 -1.37 -3.57 3.70
N ARG A 81 -1.03 -4.71 3.09
CA ARG A 81 -0.36 -4.78 1.78
C ARG A 81 -1.21 -4.15 0.68
N ALA A 82 -2.50 -4.47 0.63
CA ALA A 82 -3.42 -3.88 -0.34
C ALA A 82 -3.54 -2.34 -0.21
N LEU A 83 -3.50 -1.82 1.03
CA LEU A 83 -3.51 -0.37 1.26
C LEU A 83 -2.21 0.30 0.78
N LEU A 84 -1.07 -0.37 0.91
CA LEU A 84 0.21 0.13 0.36
C LEU A 84 0.21 0.17 -1.16
N ASP A 85 -0.43 -0.79 -1.82
CA ASP A 85 -0.61 -0.77 -3.28
C ASP A 85 -1.54 0.39 -3.68
N GLU A 86 -2.68 0.57 -3.00
CA GLU A 86 -3.60 1.68 -3.28
C GLU A 86 -2.95 3.06 -3.11
N LEU A 87 -2.07 3.21 -2.11
CA LEU A 87 -1.29 4.44 -1.89
C LEU A 87 -0.28 4.68 -3.01
N ASP A 88 0.40 3.64 -3.48
CA ASP A 88 1.38 3.72 -4.58
C ASP A 88 0.71 4.08 -5.92
N GLU A 89 -0.43 3.45 -6.23
CA GLU A 89 -1.22 3.75 -7.43
C GLU A 89 -1.71 5.20 -7.49
N ARG A 90 -1.83 5.85 -6.33
CA ARG A 90 -2.28 7.24 -6.18
C ARG A 90 -1.15 8.26 -6.27
N ASP A 91 0.07 7.87 -5.90
CA ASP A 91 1.28 8.69 -5.97
C ASP A 91 2.06 8.49 -7.29
N GLY A 92 1.82 7.34 -7.96
CA GLY A 92 2.46 6.96 -9.21
C GLY A 92 2.30 7.98 -10.35
N PRO A 93 3.25 8.00 -11.31
CA PRO A 93 3.54 9.15 -12.17
C PRO A 93 2.52 9.42 -13.30
N ASP A 94 1.26 8.99 -13.20
CA ASP A 94 0.31 9.17 -14.30
C ASP A 94 -1.18 9.11 -13.90
N GLY A 95 -1.79 10.28 -13.74
CA GLY A 95 -3.24 10.47 -13.80
C GLY A 95 -3.78 10.68 -15.22
N SER A 96 -3.16 10.15 -16.29
CA SER A 96 -3.59 10.32 -17.69
C SER A 96 -2.96 9.31 -18.66
N GLY A 97 -3.37 8.04 -18.64
CA GLY A 97 -2.73 7.02 -19.48
C GLY A 97 -3.60 5.84 -19.93
N GLY A 98 -4.89 5.85 -19.61
CA GLY A 98 -5.87 4.94 -20.20
C GLY A 98 -6.70 5.66 -21.24
N SER A 99 -6.07 6.29 -22.24
CA SER A 99 -6.82 6.65 -23.45
C SER A 99 -7.21 5.37 -24.14
N ASP A 100 -8.46 4.98 -23.94
CA ASP A 100 -9.28 4.45 -25.03
C ASP A 100 -8.83 5.11 -26.35
N ASP A 101 -8.27 4.32 -27.26
CA ASP A 101 -8.29 4.62 -28.69
C ASP A 101 -9.45 3.84 -29.33
N PRO A 102 -10.67 4.41 -29.38
CA PRO A 102 -11.72 3.92 -30.23
C PRO A 102 -11.80 4.86 -31.44
N GLY A 103 -11.01 4.58 -32.48
CA GLY A 103 -11.28 5.18 -33.79
C GLY A 103 -10.05 5.24 -34.69
N SER A 104 -10.11 4.89 -35.96
CA SER A 104 -11.28 4.80 -36.80
C SER A 104 -10.90 4.12 -38.10
N SER A 105 -11.91 3.47 -38.68
CA SER A 105 -11.91 3.00 -40.05
C SER A 105 -11.45 4.08 -41.03
N GLY A 106 -10.51 3.74 -41.91
CA GLY A 106 -10.18 4.49 -43.13
C GLY A 106 -10.13 3.53 -44.32
N ARG A 107 -11.14 3.61 -45.19
CA ARG A 107 -11.36 2.73 -46.34
C ARG A 107 -10.43 3.01 -47.53
N LYS A 108 -10.33 1.98 -48.40
CA LYS A 108 -10.42 1.97 -49.88
C LYS A 108 -9.20 2.35 -50.76
N GLY A 109 -9.00 1.50 -51.78
CA GLY A 109 -8.32 1.75 -53.06
C GLY A 109 -6.90 1.16 -53.07
N GLY A 110 -6.45 0.39 -54.06
CA GLY A 110 -6.90 0.10 -55.41
C GLY A 110 -5.65 -0.17 -56.26
N GLU A 111 -5.67 -1.28 -57.01
CA GLU A 111 -5.03 -1.53 -58.32
C GLU A 111 -3.51 -1.36 -58.49
N GLY A 112 -2.90 -2.38 -59.11
CA GLY A 112 -1.53 -2.37 -59.61
C GLY A 112 -1.00 -3.77 -59.88
#